data_AF-A0A975ZPL5-F1
#
_entry.id   AF-A0A975ZPL5-F1
#
_cell.length_a   1.000
_cell.length_b   1.000
_cell.length_c   1.000
_cell.angle_alpha   90.00
_cell.angle_beta   90.00
_cell.angle_gamma   90.00
#
_symmetry.space_group_name_H-M   'P 1'
#
loop_
_entity.id
_entity.type
_entity.pdbx_description
1 polymer ?
#
loop_
_entity_poly.entity_id
_entity_poly.type
_entity_poly.pdbx_seq_one_letter_code
_entity_poly.pdbx_strand_id
1 'polypeptide(L)'
;MSVLSAKYMHDEAAAFEHVEAMIWGDEPICPHCGTVGNAGKLEGVRTKPSKKNPEGKERHGLWKCRECRKQFTVRKGTIFEESHIPLHLWLQAIHLMVSSKKGISSHQLHRVLGITYKSAWFLTHRIRECMRDGALAPMGGNGGAVEVDETFIGQNPDKPKKKGARGYAHKNAMLTLVDRDTKRAKSIVVDDIRKHTLVPILRENIAKEAVVYTDEAKQYGKLSDDFADHDFTTHSKGEYVKREKPQVHTNTVEGFYSIFKRGMKGVYQHCGKQHLHRYAAEFDFRYNNRIANGIDDSQRAGLVLESTYGRRLTYSDSSTVRA
;
A
#
# COMPACT_ATOMS: atom_id res chain seq x y z
N MET A 1 -17.23 12.07 -17.52
CA MET A 1 -15.94 12.54 -18.09
C MET A 1 -14.85 11.59 -17.65
N SER A 2 -13.89 11.23 -18.51
CA SER A 2 -12.79 10.33 -18.10
C SER A 2 -11.94 11.00 -17.03
N VAL A 3 -11.53 10.26 -15.99
CA VAL A 3 -10.56 10.72 -14.97
C VAL A 3 -9.25 11.14 -15.62
N LEU A 4 -8.85 10.46 -16.70
CA LEU A 4 -7.66 10.79 -17.47
C LEU A 4 -7.82 12.08 -18.29
N SER A 5 -9.01 12.67 -18.38
CA SER A 5 -9.22 13.96 -19.04
C SER A 5 -9.23 15.14 -18.06
N ALA A 6 -9.11 14.88 -16.75
CA ALA A 6 -9.09 15.93 -15.75
C ALA A 6 -7.86 16.85 -15.94
N LYS A 7 -8.05 18.16 -15.77
CA LYS A 7 -6.99 19.17 -16.01
C LYS A 7 -5.73 18.88 -15.18
N TYR A 8 -5.89 18.51 -13.92
CA TYR A 8 -4.78 18.20 -13.02
C TYR A 8 -3.93 16.98 -13.45
N MET A 9 -4.44 16.15 -14.37
CA MET A 9 -3.65 15.05 -14.94
C MET A 9 -2.66 15.52 -16.01
N HIS A 10 -2.81 16.73 -16.56
CA HIS A 10 -2.02 17.21 -17.71
C HIS A 10 -1.36 18.57 -17.51
N ASP A 11 -1.83 19.34 -16.52
CA ASP A 11 -1.33 20.68 -16.25
C ASP A 11 -0.67 20.73 -14.86
N GLU A 12 0.56 21.27 -14.81
CA GLU A 12 1.34 21.28 -13.57
C GLU A 12 0.75 22.22 -12.52
N ALA A 13 0.23 23.39 -12.93
CA ALA A 13 -0.40 24.32 -11.99
C ALA A 13 -1.67 23.71 -11.37
N ALA A 14 -2.55 23.15 -12.19
CA ALA A 14 -3.74 22.45 -11.73
C ALA A 14 -3.41 21.21 -10.87
N ALA A 15 -2.29 20.53 -11.14
CA ALA A 15 -1.84 19.42 -10.28
C ALA A 15 -1.42 19.91 -8.88
N PHE A 16 -0.74 21.06 -8.79
CA PHE A 16 -0.43 21.66 -7.48
C PHE A 16 -1.70 22.04 -6.73
N GLU A 17 -2.64 22.74 -7.37
CA GLU A 17 -3.91 23.12 -6.76
C GLU A 17 -4.70 21.89 -6.27
N HIS A 18 -4.75 20.83 -7.07
CA HIS A 18 -5.42 19.59 -6.69
C HIS A 18 -4.78 18.95 -5.45
N VAL A 19 -3.45 18.85 -5.42
CA VAL A 19 -2.74 18.24 -4.27
C VAL A 19 -2.81 19.12 -3.03
N GLU A 20 -2.74 20.45 -3.18
CA GLU A 20 -2.95 21.42 -2.09
C GLU A 20 -4.34 21.23 -1.46
N ALA A 21 -5.39 21.15 -2.27
CA ALA A 21 -6.75 20.92 -1.79
C ALA A 21 -6.90 19.59 -1.03
N MET A 22 -6.28 18.50 -1.53
CA MET A 22 -6.39 17.18 -0.89
C MET A 22 -5.60 17.07 0.42
N ILE A 23 -4.49 17.79 0.57
CA ILE A 23 -3.59 17.66 1.74
C ILE A 23 -3.87 18.72 2.80
N TRP A 24 -4.17 19.95 2.39
CA TRP A 24 -4.33 21.09 3.29
C TRP A 24 -5.78 21.57 3.40
N GLY A 25 -6.65 21.21 2.46
CA GLY A 25 -7.96 21.84 2.33
C GLY A 25 -7.80 23.36 2.18
N ASP A 26 -8.46 24.12 3.07
CA ASP A 26 -8.40 25.58 3.09
C ASP A 26 -7.26 26.14 3.94
N GLU A 27 -6.58 25.32 4.74
CA GLU A 27 -5.60 25.77 5.74
C GLU A 27 -4.19 25.23 5.46
N PRO A 28 -3.33 25.97 4.73
CA PRO A 28 -1.96 25.52 4.44
C PRO A 28 -1.15 25.36 5.73
N ILE A 29 -0.53 24.19 5.89
CA ILE A 29 0.33 23.89 7.04
C ILE A 29 1.79 24.08 6.65
N CYS A 30 2.51 24.95 7.38
CA CYS A 30 3.92 25.18 7.14
C CYS A 30 4.76 23.97 7.61
N PRO A 31 5.45 23.25 6.70
CA PRO A 31 6.22 22.06 7.06
C PRO A 31 7.52 22.37 7.82
N HIS A 32 7.88 23.65 7.97
CA HIS A 32 9.10 24.07 8.68
C HIS A 32 8.86 24.40 10.14
N CYS A 33 7.66 24.86 10.50
CA CYS A 33 7.36 25.38 11.84
C CYS A 33 5.97 24.97 12.37
N GLY A 34 5.17 24.26 11.59
CA GLY A 34 3.86 23.75 12.01
C GLY A 34 2.72 24.78 11.98
N THR A 35 2.99 26.06 11.69
CA THR A 35 1.92 27.07 11.61
C THR A 35 0.86 26.70 10.57
N VAL A 36 -0.41 26.75 10.97
CA VAL A 36 -1.59 26.46 10.16
C VAL A 36 -2.21 27.77 9.68
N GLY A 37 -2.62 27.85 8.41
CA GLY A 37 -3.39 28.96 7.85
C GLY A 37 -2.62 30.28 7.65
N ASN A 38 -1.51 30.52 8.37
CA ASN A 38 -0.76 31.77 8.31
C ASN A 38 0.36 31.75 7.24
N ALA A 39 -0.01 31.50 5.99
CA ALA A 39 0.89 31.52 4.83
C ALA A 39 0.26 32.26 3.65
N GLY A 40 1.10 32.84 2.78
CA GLY A 40 0.64 33.49 1.54
C GLY A 40 1.18 32.77 0.30
N LYS A 41 0.34 32.61 -0.72
CA LYS A 41 0.75 32.10 -2.05
C LYS A 41 1.62 33.15 -2.75
N LEU A 42 2.65 32.69 -3.44
CA LEU A 42 3.55 33.51 -4.25
C LEU A 42 3.35 33.15 -5.72
N GLU A 43 2.86 34.09 -6.51
CA GLU A 43 2.55 33.91 -7.92
C GLU A 43 3.63 34.54 -8.82
N GLY A 44 3.74 34.05 -10.06
CA GLY A 44 4.69 34.60 -11.05
C GLY A 44 6.16 34.38 -10.71
N VAL A 45 6.49 33.64 -9.65
CA VAL A 45 7.87 33.39 -9.25
C VAL A 45 8.50 32.38 -10.22
N ARG A 46 9.55 32.79 -10.91
CA ARG A 46 10.30 31.93 -11.85
C ARG A 46 11.68 31.56 -11.33
N THR A 47 12.19 30.41 -11.76
CA THR A 47 13.60 30.06 -11.58
C THR A 47 14.49 30.98 -12.42
N LYS A 48 15.79 30.95 -12.17
CA LYS A 48 16.74 31.62 -13.05
C LYS A 48 16.61 31.08 -14.49
N PRO A 49 16.72 31.96 -15.50
CA PRO A 49 16.91 31.58 -16.90
C PRO A 49 17.98 30.50 -17.08
N SER A 50 17.76 29.64 -18.07
CA SER A 50 18.69 28.57 -18.46
C SER A 50 18.65 28.38 -19.97
N LYS A 51 19.65 27.71 -20.54
CA LYS A 51 19.66 27.36 -21.97
C LYS A 51 18.40 26.60 -22.41
N LYS A 52 17.86 25.73 -21.53
CA LYS A 52 16.64 24.95 -21.78
C LYS A 52 15.36 25.76 -21.57
N ASN A 53 15.38 26.73 -20.66
CA ASN A 53 14.23 27.59 -20.33
C ASN A 53 14.72 29.04 -20.27
N PRO A 54 14.74 29.77 -21.41
CA PRO A 54 15.29 31.11 -21.49
C PRO A 54 14.59 32.13 -20.57
N GLU A 55 13.30 31.93 -20.29
CA GLU A 55 12.54 32.80 -19.38
C GLU A 55 12.50 32.29 -17.93
N GLY A 56 13.27 31.23 -17.62
CA GLY A 56 13.11 30.49 -16.38
C GLY A 56 11.83 29.65 -16.37
N LYS A 57 11.71 28.75 -15.40
CA LYS A 57 10.52 27.92 -15.20
C LYS A 57 9.70 28.49 -14.05
N GLU A 58 8.40 28.61 -14.23
CA GLU A 58 7.51 29.01 -13.13
C GLU A 58 7.52 28.00 -11.99
N ARG A 59 7.51 28.51 -10.76
CA ARG A 59 7.50 27.75 -9.51
C ARG A 59 6.06 27.65 -9.00
N HIS A 60 5.28 26.75 -9.57
CA HIS A 60 3.90 26.49 -9.15
C HIS A 60 3.79 26.06 -7.68
N GLY A 61 2.67 26.41 -7.04
CA GLY A 61 2.34 26.02 -5.66
C GLY A 61 3.33 26.54 -4.61
N LEU A 62 3.93 27.71 -4.84
CA LEU A 62 4.88 28.31 -3.91
C LEU A 62 4.16 29.12 -2.84
N TRP A 63 4.43 28.79 -1.59
CA TRP A 63 3.90 29.48 -0.41
C TRP A 63 5.04 30.08 0.40
N LYS A 64 4.75 31.16 1.13
CA LYS A 64 5.65 31.75 2.13
C LYS A 64 4.94 31.81 3.47
N CYS A 65 5.50 31.13 4.46
CA CYS A 65 5.01 31.19 5.83
C CYS A 65 5.21 32.61 6.38
N ARG A 66 4.19 33.17 7.02
CA ARG A 66 4.27 34.52 7.59
C ARG A 66 5.09 34.55 8.87
N GLU A 67 5.17 33.43 9.59
CA GLU A 67 5.89 33.32 10.87
C GLU A 67 7.37 33.01 10.68
N CYS A 68 7.72 31.84 10.16
CA CYS A 68 9.13 31.48 9.97
C CYS A 68 9.76 32.13 8.73
N ARG A 69 8.97 32.86 7.92
CA ARG A 69 9.38 33.55 6.68
C ARG A 69 9.95 32.66 5.57
N LYS A 70 10.00 31.33 5.78
CA LYS A 70 10.50 30.35 4.81
C LYS A 70 9.48 30.06 3.71
N GLN A 71 10.00 29.78 2.51
CA GLN A 71 9.20 29.30 1.39
C GLN A 71 8.99 27.78 1.48
N PHE A 72 7.85 27.30 0.98
CA PHE A 72 7.55 25.88 0.87
C PHE A 72 6.54 25.63 -0.26
N THR A 73 6.36 24.36 -0.61
CA THR A 73 5.27 23.90 -1.49
C THR A 73 4.64 22.67 -0.84
N VAL A 74 3.50 22.22 -1.37
CA VAL A 74 2.83 20.99 -0.91
C VAL A 74 3.69 19.73 -1.07
N ARG A 75 4.78 19.81 -1.84
CA ARG A 75 5.74 18.71 -1.97
C ARG A 75 6.57 18.48 -0.70
N LYS A 76 6.74 19.48 0.14
CA LYS A 76 7.63 19.39 1.31
C LYS A 76 6.94 18.56 2.41
N GLY A 77 7.64 17.56 2.95
CA GLY A 77 7.11 16.61 3.92
C GLY A 77 6.31 15.46 3.31
N THR A 78 6.23 15.35 1.98
CA THR A 78 5.42 14.33 1.28
C THR A 78 6.26 13.41 0.40
N ILE A 79 5.61 12.42 -0.23
CA ILE A 79 6.23 11.58 -1.26
C ILE A 79 6.63 12.34 -2.54
N PHE A 80 6.32 13.63 -2.65
CA PHE A 80 6.74 14.45 -3.78
C PHE A 80 8.04 15.22 -3.50
N GLU A 81 8.49 15.24 -2.24
CA GLU A 81 9.68 15.99 -1.82
C GLU A 81 10.91 15.55 -2.59
N GLU A 82 11.74 16.52 -3.02
CA GLU A 82 12.98 16.35 -3.79
C GLU A 82 12.82 15.58 -5.11
N SER A 83 11.59 15.34 -5.56
CA SER A 83 11.33 14.75 -6.87
C SER A 83 11.38 15.83 -7.96
N HIS A 84 12.14 15.56 -9.02
CA HIS A 84 12.14 16.36 -10.24
C HIS A 84 11.01 15.98 -11.21
N ILE A 85 10.23 14.94 -10.88
CA ILE A 85 9.09 14.51 -11.68
C ILE A 85 7.95 15.55 -11.51
N PRO A 86 7.35 16.02 -12.61
CA PRO A 86 6.14 16.85 -12.59
C PRO A 86 5.02 16.21 -11.77
N LEU A 87 4.25 17.02 -11.05
CA LEU A 87 3.24 16.54 -10.10
C LEU A 87 2.08 15.85 -10.82
N HIS A 88 1.69 16.34 -12.00
CA HIS A 88 0.65 15.70 -12.81
C HIS A 88 1.01 14.24 -13.18
N LEU A 89 2.29 13.93 -13.43
CA LEU A 89 2.75 12.55 -13.67
C LEU A 89 2.68 11.68 -12.41
N TRP A 90 2.87 12.26 -11.22
CA TRP A 90 2.62 11.54 -9.97
C TRP A 90 1.14 11.17 -9.84
N LEU A 91 0.23 12.10 -10.16
CA LEU A 91 -1.22 11.86 -10.12
C LEU A 91 -1.64 10.76 -11.10
N GLN A 92 -1.11 10.79 -12.33
CA GLN A 92 -1.30 9.71 -13.30
C GLN A 92 -0.80 8.36 -12.77
N ALA A 93 0.41 8.34 -12.18
CA ALA A 93 0.99 7.12 -11.65
C ALA A 93 0.20 6.55 -10.46
N ILE A 94 -0.23 7.41 -9.54
CA ILE A 94 -1.09 7.02 -8.41
C ILE A 94 -2.37 6.39 -8.95
N HIS A 95 -3.07 7.08 -9.88
CA HIS A 95 -4.29 6.56 -10.48
C HIS A 95 -4.07 5.17 -11.12
N LEU A 96 -3.03 5.01 -11.95
CA LEU A 96 -2.74 3.73 -12.59
C LEU A 96 -2.42 2.60 -11.60
N MET A 97 -1.71 2.90 -10.52
CA MET A 97 -1.38 1.92 -9.48
C MET A 97 -2.60 1.50 -8.67
N VAL A 98 -3.48 2.45 -8.31
CA VAL A 98 -4.66 2.16 -7.48
C VAL A 98 -5.75 1.45 -8.27
N SER A 99 -5.95 1.77 -9.55
CA SER A 99 -7.03 1.23 -10.37
C SER A 99 -6.77 -0.20 -10.86
N SER A 100 -5.50 -0.56 -11.09
CA SER A 100 -5.16 -1.93 -11.50
C SER A 100 -5.22 -2.91 -10.33
N LYS A 101 -6.16 -3.86 -10.35
CA LYS A 101 -6.30 -4.87 -9.28
C LYS A 101 -5.10 -5.81 -9.13
N LYS A 102 -4.43 -6.14 -10.23
CA LYS A 102 -3.23 -7.01 -10.22
C LYS A 102 -1.92 -6.23 -10.12
N GLY A 103 -1.97 -4.92 -10.35
CA GLY A 103 -0.79 -4.05 -10.35
C GLY A 103 -0.40 -3.52 -11.72
N ILE A 104 0.56 -2.62 -11.71
CA ILE A 104 1.23 -2.10 -12.90
C ILE A 104 2.73 -2.11 -12.64
N SER A 105 3.50 -2.67 -13.58
CA SER A 105 4.95 -2.79 -13.37
C SER A 105 5.62 -1.42 -13.52
N SER A 106 6.73 -1.22 -12.82
CA SER A 106 7.56 -0.01 -12.99
C SER A 106 8.06 0.13 -14.43
N HIS A 107 8.22 -0.99 -15.14
CA HIS A 107 8.55 -0.96 -16.57
C HIS A 107 7.43 -0.40 -17.43
N GLN A 108 6.18 -0.75 -17.12
CA GLN A 108 5.03 -0.20 -17.84
C GLN A 108 4.85 1.29 -17.51
N LEU A 109 4.97 1.68 -16.24
CA LEU A 109 4.89 3.09 -15.83
C LEU A 109 5.97 3.96 -16.47
N HIS A 110 7.21 3.46 -16.62
CA HIS A 110 8.27 4.22 -17.30
C HIS A 110 7.86 4.61 -18.72
N ARG A 111 7.29 3.65 -19.47
CA ARG A 111 6.88 3.86 -20.87
C ARG A 111 5.68 4.77 -20.98
N VAL A 112 4.68 4.56 -20.12
CA VAL A 112 3.43 5.32 -20.12
C VAL A 112 3.66 6.78 -19.75
N LEU A 113 4.51 7.04 -18.74
CA LEU A 113 4.77 8.39 -18.25
C LEU A 113 5.94 9.09 -18.97
N GLY A 114 6.67 8.39 -19.82
CA GLY A 114 7.85 8.94 -20.51
C GLY A 114 9.02 9.30 -19.58
N ILE A 115 9.14 8.61 -18.44
CA ILE A 115 10.21 8.84 -17.45
C ILE A 115 11.21 7.69 -17.44
N THR A 116 12.39 7.92 -16.87
CA THR A 116 13.39 6.85 -16.74
C THR A 116 12.87 5.70 -15.86
N TYR A 117 13.30 4.47 -16.16
CA TYR A 117 12.94 3.31 -15.36
C TYR A 117 13.30 3.49 -13.87
N LYS A 118 14.49 4.01 -13.56
CA LYS A 118 14.92 4.29 -12.18
C LYS A 118 13.96 5.24 -11.46
N SER A 119 13.46 6.25 -12.17
CA SER A 119 12.48 7.20 -11.63
C SER A 119 11.13 6.53 -11.40
N ALA A 120 10.63 5.75 -12.36
CA ALA A 120 9.39 4.98 -12.21
C ALA A 120 9.49 3.96 -11.06
N TRP A 121 10.61 3.24 -10.96
CA TRP A 121 10.84 2.28 -9.90
C TRP A 121 10.79 2.94 -8.52
N PHE A 122 11.52 4.04 -8.33
CA PHE A 122 11.53 4.74 -7.04
C PHE A 122 10.18 5.40 -6.73
N LEU A 123 9.55 6.01 -7.72
CA LEU A 123 8.20 6.59 -7.63
C LEU A 123 7.19 5.54 -7.14
N THR A 124 7.18 4.33 -7.71
CA THR A 124 6.24 3.28 -7.28
C THR A 124 6.48 2.83 -5.83
N HIS A 125 7.72 2.81 -5.35
CA HIS A 125 8.02 2.49 -3.96
C HIS A 125 7.54 3.57 -3.00
N ARG A 126 7.69 4.85 -3.37
CA ARG A 126 7.15 5.96 -2.57
C ARG A 126 5.63 5.92 -2.50
N ILE A 127 4.95 5.61 -3.62
CA ILE A 127 3.49 5.43 -3.63
C ILE A 127 3.06 4.25 -2.75
N ARG A 128 3.77 3.11 -2.78
CA ARG A 128 3.46 1.97 -1.91
C ARG A 128 3.62 2.29 -0.42
N GLU A 129 4.54 3.20 -0.07
CA GLU A 129 4.69 3.64 1.32
C GLU A 129 3.43 4.37 1.83
N CYS A 130 2.75 5.12 0.96
CA CYS A 130 1.43 5.72 1.24
C CYS A 130 0.30 4.70 1.40
N MET A 131 0.46 3.52 0.80
CA MET A 131 -0.52 2.42 0.86
C MET A 131 -0.35 1.54 2.09
N ARG A 132 0.68 1.79 2.91
CA ARG A 132 0.86 1.09 4.16
C ARG A 132 -0.18 1.58 5.16
N ASP A 133 -1.09 0.68 5.53
CA ASP A 133 -2.04 0.93 6.60
C ASP A 133 -1.31 1.23 7.92
N GLY A 134 -1.86 2.14 8.71
CA GLY A 134 -1.41 2.42 10.08
C GLY A 134 -1.87 1.33 11.06
N ALA A 135 -1.83 1.64 12.36
CA ALA A 135 -2.45 0.79 13.37
C ALA A 135 -3.96 0.70 13.09
N LEU A 136 -4.41 -0.45 12.59
CA LEU A 136 -5.83 -0.76 12.48
C LEU A 136 -6.33 -1.20 13.84
N ALA A 137 -7.59 -0.87 14.15
CA ALA A 137 -8.29 -1.56 15.23
C ALA A 137 -8.23 -3.08 14.99
N PRO A 138 -8.16 -3.90 16.05
CA PRO A 138 -8.20 -5.34 15.90
C PRO A 138 -9.41 -5.79 15.07
N MET A 139 -9.20 -6.76 14.18
CA MET A 139 -10.24 -7.37 13.35
C MET A 139 -11.16 -8.26 14.18
N GLY A 140 -12.40 -8.44 13.75
CA GLY A 140 -13.39 -9.30 14.43
C GLY A 140 -14.00 -8.70 15.68
N GLY A 141 -13.95 -7.37 15.83
CA GLY A 141 -14.64 -6.67 16.92
C GLY A 141 -16.14 -6.99 16.94
N ASN A 142 -16.74 -6.97 18.13
CA ASN A 142 -18.15 -7.36 18.36
C ASN A 142 -18.48 -8.82 17.98
N GLY A 143 -17.49 -9.73 18.02
CA GLY A 143 -17.70 -11.14 17.68
C GLY A 143 -17.66 -11.44 16.19
N GLY A 144 -17.10 -10.53 15.39
CA GLY A 144 -16.98 -10.70 13.94
C GLY A 144 -16.05 -11.85 13.55
N ALA A 145 -16.25 -12.37 12.34
CA ALA A 145 -15.48 -13.49 11.81
C ALA A 145 -14.20 -13.05 11.09
N VAL A 146 -13.07 -13.68 11.43
CA VAL A 146 -11.77 -13.40 10.82
C VAL A 146 -11.20 -14.69 10.21
N GLU A 147 -10.95 -14.66 8.89
CA GLU A 147 -10.22 -15.72 8.20
C GLU A 147 -8.71 -15.50 8.32
N VAL A 148 -7.97 -16.57 8.58
CA VAL A 148 -6.51 -16.55 8.73
C VAL A 148 -5.90 -17.67 7.89
N ASP A 149 -4.97 -17.32 7.02
CA ASP A 149 -4.26 -18.28 6.17
C ASP A 149 -2.86 -17.75 5.79
N GLU A 150 -1.99 -18.63 5.32
CA GLU A 150 -0.64 -18.31 4.89
C GLU A 150 -0.43 -18.61 3.41
N THR A 151 0.45 -17.81 2.82
CA THR A 151 0.89 -18.03 1.44
C THR A 151 2.41 -17.96 1.31
N PHE A 152 2.90 -18.56 0.22
CA PHE A 152 4.30 -18.59 -0.13
C PHE A 152 4.55 -17.97 -1.51
N ILE A 153 5.53 -17.06 -1.59
CA ILE A 153 5.85 -16.33 -2.82
C ILE A 153 7.36 -16.13 -3.00
N GLY A 154 7.79 -16.18 -4.26
CA GLY A 154 9.18 -15.97 -4.65
C GLY A 154 10.16 -16.94 -3.98
N GLN A 155 11.43 -16.54 -3.97
CA GLN A 155 12.52 -17.21 -3.26
C GLN A 155 12.88 -16.37 -2.03
N ASN A 156 13.03 -17.03 -0.88
CA ASN A 156 13.65 -16.41 0.28
C ASN A 156 15.17 -16.63 0.18
N PRO A 157 16.00 -15.57 0.09
CA PRO A 157 17.44 -15.71 -0.06
C PRO A 157 18.09 -16.39 1.15
N ASP A 158 17.49 -16.27 2.34
CA ASP A 158 17.99 -16.85 3.58
C ASP A 158 17.66 -18.35 3.72
N LYS A 159 16.86 -18.90 2.80
CA LYS A 159 16.38 -20.28 2.85
C LYS A 159 16.73 -21.04 1.58
N PRO A 160 17.91 -21.70 1.52
CA PRO A 160 18.27 -22.50 0.36
C PRO A 160 17.32 -23.69 0.18
N LYS A 161 17.07 -24.06 -1.08
CA LYS A 161 16.22 -25.20 -1.41
C LYS A 161 16.94 -26.51 -1.05
N LYS A 162 16.47 -27.18 0.01
CA LYS A 162 16.99 -28.48 0.44
C LYS A 162 16.29 -29.63 -0.31
N LYS A 163 17.03 -30.68 -0.66
CA LYS A 163 16.48 -31.91 -1.26
C LYS A 163 15.51 -32.58 -0.28
N GLY A 164 14.34 -33.01 -0.75
CA GLY A 164 13.30 -33.65 0.08
C GLY A 164 12.49 -32.69 0.97
N ALA A 165 12.83 -31.39 1.02
CA ALA A 165 12.02 -30.41 1.72
C ALA A 165 10.72 -30.12 0.96
N ARG A 166 9.69 -29.69 1.69
CA ARG A 166 8.42 -29.26 1.11
C ARG A 166 8.66 -28.17 0.06
N GLY A 167 7.88 -28.18 -1.02
CA GLY A 167 8.07 -27.31 -2.19
C GLY A 167 8.00 -25.81 -1.90
N TYR A 168 7.52 -25.40 -0.74
CA TYR A 168 7.43 -24.01 -0.29
C TYR A 168 8.47 -23.61 0.77
N ALA A 169 9.27 -24.56 1.28
CA ALA A 169 10.17 -24.31 2.42
C ALA A 169 11.24 -23.23 2.17
N HIS A 170 11.57 -22.97 0.91
CA HIS A 170 12.56 -21.98 0.46
C HIS A 170 11.95 -20.64 0.04
N LYS A 171 10.65 -20.45 0.24
CA LYS A 171 9.90 -19.27 -0.23
C LYS A 171 9.69 -18.27 0.90
N ASN A 172 9.40 -17.01 0.54
CA ASN A 172 8.95 -16.04 1.52
C ASN A 172 7.54 -16.42 1.99
N ALA A 173 7.29 -16.31 3.29
CA ALA A 173 5.99 -16.58 3.89
C ALA A 173 5.27 -15.26 4.17
N MET A 174 3.95 -15.27 3.98
CA MET A 174 3.09 -14.13 4.27
C MET A 174 1.81 -14.67 4.92
N LEU A 175 1.50 -14.13 6.09
CA LEU A 175 0.25 -14.35 6.81
C LEU A 175 -0.75 -13.29 6.37
N THR A 176 -2.00 -13.66 6.11
CA THR A 176 -3.07 -12.68 5.81
C THR A 176 -4.28 -12.95 6.67
N LEU A 177 -4.81 -11.86 7.23
CA LEU A 177 -6.04 -11.83 8.00
C LEU A 177 -7.10 -11.16 7.14
N VAL A 178 -8.31 -11.72 7.09
CA VAL A 178 -9.45 -11.09 6.42
C VAL A 178 -10.65 -11.07 7.37
N ASP A 179 -11.07 -9.87 7.73
CA ASP A 179 -12.29 -9.62 8.47
C ASP A 179 -13.49 -9.65 7.51
N ARG A 180 -14.45 -10.53 7.76
CA ARG A 180 -15.57 -10.75 6.83
C ARG A 180 -16.61 -9.63 6.87
N ASP A 181 -16.79 -8.99 8.02
CA ASP A 181 -17.83 -7.99 8.22
C ASP A 181 -17.39 -6.64 7.63
N THR A 182 -16.17 -6.22 7.97
CA THR A 182 -15.56 -5.00 7.43
C THR A 182 -14.97 -5.20 6.04
N LYS A 183 -14.83 -6.45 5.59
CA LYS A 183 -14.25 -6.86 4.31
C LYS A 183 -12.83 -6.29 4.12
N ARG A 184 -12.06 -6.22 5.20
CA ARG A 184 -10.69 -5.70 5.21
C ARG A 184 -9.69 -6.84 5.33
N ALA A 185 -8.56 -6.69 4.64
CA ALA A 185 -7.42 -7.58 4.68
C ALA A 185 -6.22 -6.88 5.32
N LYS A 186 -5.38 -7.66 5.99
CA LYS A 186 -4.07 -7.24 6.48
C LYS A 186 -3.06 -8.37 6.27
N SER A 187 -2.03 -8.09 5.49
CA SER A 187 -0.97 -9.03 5.14
C SER A 187 0.32 -8.69 5.86
N ILE A 188 0.97 -9.70 6.43
CA ILE A 188 2.20 -9.57 7.20
C ILE A 188 3.22 -10.55 6.64
N VAL A 189 4.37 -10.05 6.19
CA VAL A 189 5.49 -10.90 5.78
C VAL A 189 6.16 -11.44 7.04
N VAL A 190 6.23 -12.76 7.16
CA VAL A 190 6.73 -13.45 8.35
C VAL A 190 7.98 -14.28 8.02
N ASP A 191 8.87 -14.42 9.00
CA ASP A 191 10.09 -15.21 8.83
C ASP A 191 9.81 -16.71 8.83
N ASP A 192 8.80 -17.17 9.56
CA ASP A 192 8.29 -18.55 9.49
C ASP A 192 6.82 -18.66 9.88
N ILE A 193 6.25 -19.85 9.65
CA ILE A 193 4.84 -20.19 9.92
C ILE A 193 4.65 -20.97 11.23
N ARG A 194 5.59 -20.86 12.17
CA ARG A 194 5.51 -21.61 13.43
C ARG A 194 4.54 -20.91 14.38
N LYS A 195 3.92 -21.70 15.25
CA LYS A 195 2.95 -21.21 16.24
C LYS A 195 3.49 -20.03 17.07
N HIS A 196 4.76 -20.07 17.50
CA HIS A 196 5.35 -19.00 18.30
C HIS A 196 5.55 -17.69 17.53
N THR A 197 5.60 -17.74 16.20
CA THR A 197 5.69 -16.56 15.34
C THR A 197 4.29 -16.01 15.03
N LEU A 198 3.36 -16.89 14.68
CA LEU A 198 2.04 -16.48 14.19
C LEU A 198 1.09 -16.05 15.32
N VAL A 199 0.99 -16.81 16.41
CA VAL A 199 0.01 -16.54 17.47
C VAL A 199 0.17 -15.15 18.10
N PRO A 200 1.38 -14.66 18.42
CA PRO A 200 1.54 -13.28 18.90
C PRO A 200 1.02 -12.23 17.91
N ILE A 201 1.25 -12.44 16.61
CA ILE A 201 0.73 -11.56 15.55
C ILE A 201 -0.80 -11.59 15.54
N LEU A 202 -1.42 -12.78 15.64
CA LEU A 202 -2.87 -12.89 15.69
C LEU A 202 -3.45 -12.14 16.90
N ARG A 203 -2.86 -12.29 18.09
CA ARG A 203 -3.30 -11.60 19.32
C ARG A 203 -3.20 -10.08 19.23
N GLU A 204 -2.23 -9.56 18.50
CA GLU A 204 -2.07 -8.11 18.29
C GLU A 204 -3.10 -7.55 17.30
N ASN A 205 -3.62 -8.38 16.39
CA ASN A 205 -4.39 -7.93 15.23
C ASN A 205 -5.86 -8.39 15.21
N ILE A 206 -6.25 -9.31 16.08
CA ILE A 206 -7.60 -9.87 16.16
C ILE A 206 -8.15 -9.64 17.57
N ALA A 207 -9.40 -9.21 17.64
CA ALA A 207 -10.12 -8.99 18.89
C ALA A 207 -10.36 -10.34 19.60
N LYS A 208 -10.29 -10.38 20.94
CA LYS A 208 -10.44 -11.64 21.70
C LYS A 208 -11.83 -12.26 21.51
N GLU A 209 -12.83 -11.44 21.30
CA GLU A 209 -14.21 -11.85 21.06
C GLU A 209 -14.45 -12.44 19.66
N ALA A 210 -13.49 -12.33 18.74
CA ALA A 210 -13.65 -12.76 17.36
C ALA A 210 -13.81 -14.28 17.22
N VAL A 211 -14.47 -14.69 16.14
CA VAL A 211 -14.49 -16.08 15.67
C VAL A 211 -13.44 -16.24 14.58
N VAL A 212 -12.49 -17.15 14.76
CA VAL A 212 -11.38 -17.35 13.81
C VAL A 212 -11.64 -18.56 12.92
N TYR A 213 -11.46 -18.40 11.61
CA TYR A 213 -11.53 -19.49 10.64
C TYR A 213 -10.17 -19.72 9.96
N THR A 214 -9.70 -20.98 9.99
CA THR A 214 -8.42 -21.39 9.36
C THR A 214 -8.58 -22.63 8.49
N ASP A 215 -7.49 -23.07 7.88
CA ASP A 215 -7.37 -24.43 7.36
C ASP A 215 -6.97 -25.43 8.47
N GLU A 216 -6.71 -26.69 8.08
CA GLU A 216 -6.32 -27.78 9.00
C GLU A 216 -4.87 -27.71 9.53
N ALA A 217 -4.18 -26.57 9.38
CA ALA A 217 -2.78 -26.49 9.73
C ALA A 217 -2.54 -26.54 11.26
N LYS A 218 -1.62 -27.41 11.67
CA LYS A 218 -1.36 -27.73 13.09
C LYS A 218 -0.98 -26.52 13.95
N GLN A 219 -0.40 -25.48 13.37
CA GLN A 219 -0.06 -24.26 14.09
C GLN A 219 -1.29 -23.55 14.70
N TYR A 220 -2.48 -23.79 14.17
CA TYR A 220 -3.74 -23.18 14.61
C TYR A 220 -4.56 -24.03 15.58
N GLY A 221 -4.15 -25.27 15.89
CA GLY A 221 -5.02 -26.22 16.61
C GLY A 221 -5.39 -25.89 18.06
N LYS A 222 -5.03 -24.71 18.59
CA LYS A 222 -5.42 -24.25 19.94
C LYS A 222 -5.77 -22.76 19.96
N LEU A 223 -6.34 -22.23 18.87
CA LEU A 223 -6.73 -20.82 18.84
C LEU A 223 -7.95 -20.50 19.70
N SER A 224 -8.75 -21.50 20.10
CA SER A 224 -9.82 -21.32 21.10
C SER A 224 -9.32 -20.94 22.50
N ASP A 225 -8.01 -21.09 22.79
CA ASP A 225 -7.41 -20.58 24.03
C ASP A 225 -7.17 -19.06 23.96
N ASP A 226 -7.18 -18.49 22.75
CA ASP A 226 -6.80 -17.11 22.44
C ASP A 226 -7.99 -16.22 22.03
N PHE A 227 -9.01 -16.83 21.40
CA PHE A 227 -10.17 -16.16 20.83
C PHE A 227 -11.48 -16.87 21.23
N ALA A 228 -12.62 -16.21 21.06
CA ALA A 228 -13.92 -16.72 21.50
C ALA A 228 -14.30 -18.06 20.86
N ASP A 229 -13.95 -18.26 19.59
CA ASP A 229 -14.12 -19.54 18.91
C ASP A 229 -13.10 -19.71 17.78
N HIS A 230 -12.81 -20.97 17.44
CA HIS A 230 -11.95 -21.35 16.31
C HIS A 230 -12.53 -22.56 15.63
N ASP A 231 -12.75 -22.44 14.32
CA ASP A 231 -13.18 -23.55 13.48
C ASP A 231 -12.33 -23.59 12.19
N PHE A 232 -12.25 -24.75 11.55
CA PHE A 232 -11.38 -24.93 10.39
C PHE A 232 -11.94 -25.90 9.36
N THR A 233 -11.52 -25.77 8.10
CA THR A 233 -11.84 -26.70 7.01
C THR A 233 -10.77 -27.77 6.84
N THR A 234 -11.18 -29.00 6.48
CA THR A 234 -10.28 -30.14 6.31
C THR A 234 -9.99 -30.41 4.82
N HIS A 235 -9.03 -29.69 4.23
CA HIS A 235 -8.75 -29.78 2.79
C HIS A 235 -8.27 -31.17 2.35
N SER A 236 -7.58 -31.91 3.22
CA SER A 236 -7.17 -33.30 3.00
C SER A 236 -8.34 -34.25 2.69
N LYS A 237 -9.57 -33.88 3.06
CA LYS A 237 -10.81 -34.62 2.78
C LYS A 237 -11.64 -34.03 1.63
N GLY A 238 -11.10 -33.03 0.92
CA GLY A 238 -11.83 -32.30 -0.12
C GLY A 238 -12.92 -31.37 0.43
N GLU A 239 -12.84 -31.00 1.71
CA GLU A 239 -13.77 -30.09 2.36
C GLU A 239 -13.31 -28.63 2.19
N TYR A 240 -14.00 -27.87 1.34
CA TYR A 240 -13.75 -26.44 1.12
C TYR A 240 -14.70 -25.54 1.92
N VAL A 241 -15.80 -26.12 2.40
CA VAL A 241 -16.81 -25.51 3.28
C VAL A 241 -17.34 -26.64 4.16
N LYS A 242 -17.43 -26.42 5.49
CA LYS A 242 -18.07 -27.42 6.37
C LYS A 242 -19.54 -27.55 6.03
N ARG A 243 -19.99 -28.75 5.63
CA ARG A 243 -21.39 -28.99 5.26
C ARG A 243 -22.37 -28.69 6.40
N GLU A 244 -21.97 -29.03 7.63
CA GLU A 244 -22.78 -28.82 8.84
C GLU A 244 -22.73 -27.38 9.36
N LYS A 245 -21.68 -26.63 8.99
CA LYS A 245 -21.46 -25.23 9.36
C LYS A 245 -20.95 -24.43 8.15
N PRO A 246 -21.82 -24.05 7.20
CA PRO A 246 -21.40 -23.42 5.94
C PRO A 246 -20.59 -22.12 6.07
N GLN A 247 -20.64 -21.48 7.24
CA GLN A 247 -19.84 -20.31 7.58
C GLN A 247 -18.34 -20.63 7.75
N VAL A 248 -17.96 -21.88 8.02
CA VAL A 248 -16.56 -22.26 8.28
C VAL A 248 -15.83 -22.50 6.95
N HIS A 249 -15.00 -21.54 6.54
CA HIS A 249 -14.13 -21.60 5.36
C HIS A 249 -13.09 -20.47 5.34
N THR A 250 -12.12 -20.54 4.43
CA THR A 250 -11.09 -19.51 4.18
C THR A 250 -11.15 -18.96 2.74
N ASN A 251 -12.29 -19.13 2.06
CA ASN A 251 -12.46 -18.75 0.65
C ASN A 251 -12.16 -17.27 0.36
N THR A 252 -12.38 -16.37 1.32
CA THR A 252 -12.19 -14.93 1.12
C THR A 252 -10.70 -14.59 1.07
N VAL A 253 -9.91 -15.13 2.00
CA VAL A 253 -8.45 -14.98 2.01
C VAL A 253 -7.80 -15.74 0.85
N GLU A 254 -8.33 -16.90 0.45
CA GLU A 254 -7.89 -17.59 -0.77
C GLU A 254 -8.14 -16.74 -2.04
N GLY A 255 -9.30 -16.08 -2.11
CA GLY A 255 -9.64 -15.13 -3.17
C GLY A 255 -8.66 -13.96 -3.23
N PHE A 256 -8.29 -13.40 -2.08
CA PHE A 256 -7.24 -12.38 -1.97
C PHE A 256 -5.90 -12.90 -2.52
N TYR A 257 -5.47 -14.09 -2.09
CA TYR A 257 -4.25 -14.72 -2.58
C TYR A 257 -4.26 -15.01 -4.08
N SER A 258 -5.42 -15.33 -4.63
CA SER A 258 -5.63 -15.50 -6.06
C SER A 258 -5.23 -14.24 -6.84
N ILE A 259 -5.61 -13.06 -6.36
CA ILE A 259 -5.26 -11.77 -6.99
C ILE A 259 -3.79 -11.45 -6.75
N PHE A 260 -3.34 -11.54 -5.50
CA PHE A 260 -1.96 -11.27 -5.09
C PHE A 260 -0.96 -12.09 -5.91
N LYS A 261 -1.11 -13.43 -5.93
CA LYS A 261 -0.19 -14.33 -6.65
C LYS A 261 -0.17 -14.07 -8.16
N ARG A 262 -1.31 -13.74 -8.77
CA ARG A 262 -1.36 -13.39 -10.20
C ARG A 262 -0.64 -12.09 -10.50
N GLY A 263 -0.77 -11.08 -9.64
CA GLY A 263 -0.01 -9.84 -9.76
C GLY A 263 1.49 -10.07 -9.58
N MET A 264 1.87 -10.77 -8.51
CA MET A 264 3.28 -11.08 -8.23
C MET A 264 3.94 -11.89 -9.36
N LYS A 265 3.26 -12.89 -9.92
CA LYS A 265 3.82 -13.72 -11.00
C LYS A 265 3.75 -13.06 -12.38
N GLY A 266 2.64 -12.39 -12.70
CA GLY A 266 2.39 -11.87 -14.06
C GLY A 266 2.89 -10.45 -14.28
N VAL A 267 2.65 -9.56 -13.32
CA VAL A 267 2.95 -8.12 -13.45
C VAL A 267 4.35 -7.81 -12.93
N TYR A 268 4.64 -8.24 -11.70
CA TYR A 268 5.88 -7.89 -11.03
C TYR A 268 7.03 -8.84 -11.37
N GLN A 269 6.72 -10.13 -11.53
CA GLN A 269 7.62 -11.24 -11.87
C GLN A 269 8.71 -11.52 -10.83
N HIS A 270 9.35 -10.47 -10.31
CA HIS A 270 10.39 -10.52 -9.30
C HIS A 270 10.15 -9.45 -8.22
N CYS A 271 10.31 -9.84 -6.95
CA CYS A 271 10.30 -8.94 -5.81
C CYS A 271 11.31 -9.45 -4.78
N GLY A 272 12.28 -8.60 -4.41
CA GLY A 272 13.19 -8.90 -3.32
C GLY A 272 12.47 -9.00 -1.97
N LYS A 273 12.96 -9.86 -1.06
CA LYS A 273 12.40 -10.06 0.28
C LYS A 273 12.19 -8.74 1.02
N GLN A 274 13.17 -7.84 0.92
CA GLN A 274 13.19 -6.52 1.58
C GLN A 274 12.09 -5.57 1.09
N HIS A 275 11.45 -5.83 -0.05
CA HIS A 275 10.35 -5.00 -0.56
C HIS A 275 8.99 -5.65 -0.41
N LEU A 276 8.92 -6.94 -0.09
CA LEU A 276 7.68 -7.71 -0.16
C LEU A 276 6.56 -7.11 0.71
N HIS A 277 6.91 -6.52 1.87
CA HIS A 277 5.96 -5.83 2.73
C HIS A 277 5.28 -4.62 2.06
N ARG A 278 5.99 -3.87 1.20
CA ARG A 278 5.41 -2.75 0.44
C ARG A 278 4.46 -3.26 -0.66
N TYR A 279 4.77 -4.41 -1.26
CA TYR A 279 3.86 -5.03 -2.22
C TYR A 279 2.62 -5.58 -1.52
N ALA A 280 2.77 -6.24 -0.36
CA ALA A 280 1.66 -6.70 0.46
C ALA A 280 0.72 -5.53 0.80
N ALA A 281 1.27 -4.40 1.28
CA ALA A 281 0.53 -3.17 1.53
C ALA A 281 -0.24 -2.65 0.30
N GLU A 282 0.34 -2.71 -0.91
CA GLU A 282 -0.36 -2.33 -2.15
C GLU A 282 -1.61 -3.20 -2.41
N PHE A 283 -1.54 -4.50 -2.14
CA PHE A 283 -2.69 -5.39 -2.30
C PHE A 283 -3.71 -5.21 -1.19
N ASP A 284 -3.28 -5.10 0.06
CA ASP A 284 -4.16 -4.80 1.20
C ASP A 284 -4.92 -3.50 0.95
N PHE A 285 -4.22 -2.42 0.57
CA PHE A 285 -4.83 -1.12 0.31
C PHE A 285 -5.89 -1.18 -0.79
N ARG A 286 -5.62 -1.84 -1.92
CA ARG A 286 -6.62 -1.99 -3.00
C ARG A 286 -7.78 -2.88 -2.62
N TYR A 287 -7.55 -3.91 -1.79
CA TYR A 287 -8.60 -4.75 -1.27
C TYR A 287 -9.49 -3.94 -0.33
N ASN A 288 -8.90 -3.27 0.66
CA ASN A 288 -9.58 -2.48 1.67
C ASN A 288 -10.37 -1.31 1.09
N ASN A 289 -9.90 -0.74 -0.02
CA ASN A 289 -10.49 0.46 -0.62
C ASN A 289 -11.21 0.16 -1.94
N ARG A 290 -12.03 -0.90 -2.00
CA ARG A 290 -12.77 -1.30 -3.22
C ARG A 290 -14.25 -0.94 -3.17
N ILE A 291 -14.94 -1.09 -4.31
CA ILE A 291 -16.39 -0.84 -4.45
C ILE A 291 -17.22 -1.58 -3.39
N ALA A 292 -16.83 -2.80 -3.01
CA ALA A 292 -17.49 -3.56 -1.95
C ALA A 292 -17.49 -2.88 -0.56
N ASN A 293 -16.60 -1.88 -0.38
CA ASN A 293 -16.47 -1.01 0.79
C ASN A 293 -16.85 0.45 0.48
N GLY A 294 -17.56 0.68 -0.63
CA GLY A 294 -18.04 2.01 -1.03
C GLY A 294 -16.98 2.94 -1.64
N ILE A 295 -15.81 2.41 -2.03
CA ILE A 295 -14.68 3.21 -2.52
C ILE A 295 -14.38 2.88 -3.99
N ASP A 296 -14.58 3.86 -4.87
CA ASP A 296 -14.21 3.78 -6.27
C ASP A 296 -12.71 4.08 -6.51
N ASP A 297 -12.27 4.03 -7.77
CA ASP A 297 -10.86 4.24 -8.11
C ASP A 297 -10.40 5.69 -7.94
N SER A 298 -11.30 6.67 -8.08
CA SER A 298 -11.01 8.09 -7.88
C SER A 298 -10.84 8.41 -6.39
N GLN A 299 -11.75 7.91 -5.56
CA GLN A 299 -11.67 8.01 -4.10
C GLN A 299 -10.42 7.28 -3.58
N ARG A 300 -10.11 6.10 -4.11
CA ARG A 300 -8.88 5.36 -3.75
C ARG A 300 -7.61 6.15 -4.07
N ALA A 301 -7.57 6.88 -5.19
CA ALA A 301 -6.45 7.77 -5.50
C ALA A 301 -6.35 8.93 -4.49
N GLY A 302 -7.50 9.49 -4.08
CA GLY A 302 -7.57 10.53 -3.05
C GLY A 302 -7.00 10.08 -1.70
N LEU A 303 -7.37 8.87 -1.25
CA LEU A 303 -6.83 8.28 -0.01
C LEU A 303 -5.30 8.14 -0.03
N VAL A 304 -4.69 7.88 -1.19
CA VAL A 304 -3.22 7.87 -1.33
C VAL A 304 -2.64 9.27 -1.18
N LEU A 305 -3.31 10.30 -1.71
CA LEU A 305 -2.86 11.70 -1.62
C LEU A 305 -2.91 12.23 -0.18
N GLU A 306 -4.00 11.93 0.52
CA GLU A 306 -4.18 12.28 1.94
C GLU A 306 -3.13 11.61 2.82
N SER A 307 -2.68 10.40 2.48
CA SER A 307 -1.67 9.66 3.24
C SER A 307 -0.21 10.02 2.89
N THR A 308 0.03 11.00 2.02
CA THR A 308 1.39 11.35 1.58
C THR A 308 2.23 12.06 2.62
N TYR A 309 1.62 12.86 3.49
CA TYR A 309 2.34 13.65 4.49
C TYR A 309 3.00 12.75 5.55
N GLY A 310 4.26 13.03 5.88
CA GLY A 310 5.02 12.24 6.85
C GLY A 310 5.54 10.89 6.33
N ARG A 311 5.26 10.52 5.08
CA ARG A 311 5.67 9.23 4.47
C ARG A 311 6.82 9.35 3.48
N ARG A 312 7.74 10.27 3.75
CA ARG A 312 8.91 10.49 2.88
C ARG A 312 9.86 9.28 2.97
N LEU A 313 9.95 8.54 1.86
CA LEU A 313 10.97 7.51 1.64
C LEU A 313 12.11 8.08 0.77
N THR A 314 13.36 7.99 1.24
CA THR A 314 14.53 8.40 0.46
C THR A 314 15.07 7.27 -0.42
N TYR A 315 15.93 7.59 -1.40
CA TYR A 315 16.48 6.55 -2.29
C TYR A 315 17.34 5.53 -1.52
N SER A 316 18.12 5.98 -0.54
CA SER A 316 18.89 5.10 0.35
C SER A 316 17.98 4.13 1.10
N ASP A 317 16.86 4.61 1.64
CA ASP A 317 15.87 3.80 2.38
C ASP A 317 15.11 2.82 1.47
N SER A 318 14.99 3.14 0.19
CA SER A 318 14.42 2.23 -0.80
C SER A 318 15.40 1.15 -1.26
N SER A 319 16.71 1.36 -1.06
CA SER A 319 17.78 0.50 -1.59
C SER A 319 18.52 -0.31 -0.53
N THR A 320 18.21 -0.11 0.75
CA THR A 320 18.79 -0.82 1.89
C THR A 320 18.24 -2.24 2.01
N VAL A 321 18.63 -3.09 1.07
CA VAL A 321 19.57 -4.21 1.25
C VAL A 321 20.18 -4.38 -0.15
N ARG A 322 21.49 -4.09 -0.28
CA ARG A 322 22.22 -4.35 -1.53
C ARG A 322 21.98 -5.82 -1.92
N ALA A 323 21.67 -6.04 -3.19
CA ALA A 323 21.56 -7.37 -3.79
C ALA A 323 22.77 -8.24 -3.45
#